data_AF-A0A9W9V261-F1
#
_entry.id   AF-A0A9W9V261-F1
#
_cell.length_a   1.000
_cell.length_b   1.000
_cell.length_c   1.000
_cell.angle_alpha   90.00
_cell.angle_beta   90.00
_cell.angle_gamma   90.00
#
_symmetry.space_group_name_H-M   'P 1'
#
loop_
_entity.id
_entity.type
_entity.pdbx_description
1 polymer ?
#
loop_
_entity_poly.entity_id
_entity_poly.type
_entity_poly.pdbx_seq_one_letter_code
_entity_poly.pdbx_strand_id
1 'polypeptide(L)'
;MIENGYASLKIVNTEHGALTRYDAYREELASKEAAGEVSISFEFFPPKTDQGVQNLYDRMGRMHVLGPLIINITWSPDSHHSDLT
;
A
#
# COMPACT_ATOMS: atom_id res chain seq x y z
N MET A 1 -23.94 -3.12 -15.69
CA MET A 1 -23.83 -2.11 -14.61
C MET A 1 -22.72 -2.62 -13.71
N ILE A 2 -21.60 -1.90 -13.66
CA ILE A 2 -20.26 -2.46 -13.46
C ILE A 2 -20.11 -3.09 -12.07
N GLU A 3 -19.76 -4.39 -12.04
CA GLU A 3 -19.33 -5.14 -10.87
C GLU A 3 -17.96 -4.63 -10.41
N ASN A 4 -17.90 -3.92 -9.29
CA ASN A 4 -16.64 -3.53 -8.65
C ASN A 4 -16.08 -4.73 -7.87
N GLY A 5 -15.47 -5.66 -8.61
CA GLY A 5 -14.58 -6.66 -8.05
C GLY A 5 -13.24 -6.03 -7.68
N TYR A 6 -12.72 -6.34 -6.49
CA TYR A 6 -11.33 -6.70 -6.18
C TYR A 6 -11.26 -7.10 -4.70
N ALA A 7 -11.66 -8.33 -4.38
CA ALA A 7 -11.28 -8.93 -3.10
C ALA A 7 -9.90 -9.57 -3.27
N SER A 8 -8.84 -8.87 -2.84
CA SER A 8 -7.52 -9.50 -2.69
C SER A 8 -7.33 -9.90 -1.23
N LEU A 9 -7.34 -11.21 -0.97
CA LEU A 9 -6.92 -11.79 0.29
C LEU A 9 -5.38 -11.84 0.29
N LYS A 10 -4.73 -10.83 0.89
CA LYS A 10 -3.29 -10.89 1.16
C LYS A 10 -3.09 -11.53 2.54
N ILE A 11 -2.57 -12.76 2.56
CA ILE A 11 -2.10 -13.41 3.79
C ILE A 11 -0.79 -12.71 4.17
N VAL A 12 -0.84 -11.88 5.23
CA VAL A 12 0.34 -11.23 5.80
C VAL A 12 0.75 -12.01 7.05
N ASN A 13 2.00 -12.47 7.10
CA ASN A 13 2.58 -13.10 8.28
C ASN A 13 2.66 -12.03 9.39
N THR A 14 1.96 -12.23 10.51
CA THR A 14 1.63 -11.18 11.46
C THR A 14 2.58 -11.15 12.65
N GLU A 15 3.37 -10.09 12.75
CA GLU A 15 3.87 -9.61 14.04
C GLU A 15 2.81 -8.70 14.67
N HIS A 16 2.69 -8.76 16.00
CA HIS A 16 1.52 -8.42 16.86
C HIS A 16 0.96 -6.98 16.83
N GLY A 17 1.27 -6.15 15.81
CA GLY A 17 0.80 -4.76 15.70
C GLY A 17 0.23 -4.35 14.33
N ALA A 18 0.28 -5.20 13.30
CA ALA A 18 -0.15 -4.84 11.95
C ALA A 18 -1.67 -4.84 11.73
N LEU A 19 -2.42 -5.61 12.52
CA LEU A 19 -3.86 -5.80 12.33
C LEU A 19 -4.68 -4.53 12.64
N THR A 20 -4.32 -3.78 13.69
CA THR A 20 -5.10 -2.60 14.12
C THR A 20 -5.16 -1.50 13.07
N ARG A 21 -4.09 -1.33 12.29
CA ARG A 21 -4.02 -0.28 11.26
C ARG A 21 -4.76 -0.68 9.98
N TYR A 22 -4.87 -1.98 9.71
CA TYR A 22 -5.61 -2.49 8.57
C TYR A 22 -7.12 -2.37 8.78
N ASP A 23 -7.59 -2.64 10.00
CA ASP A 23 -9.00 -2.49 10.35
C ASP A 23 -9.47 -1.03 10.22
N ALA A 24 -8.67 -0.07 10.71
CA ALA A 24 -8.97 1.36 10.57
C ALA A 24 -9.09 1.80 9.09
N TYR A 25 -8.23 1.30 8.21
CA TYR A 25 -8.33 1.54 6.77
C TYR A 25 -9.62 0.98 6.17
N ARG A 26 -10.03 -0.21 6.60
CA ARG A 26 -11.24 -0.88 6.07
C ARG A 26 -12.49 -0.09 6.41
N GLU A 27 -12.56 0.47 7.61
CA GLU A 27 -13.65 1.36 8.03
C GLU A 27 -13.67 2.66 7.21
N GLU A 28 -12.51 3.31 7.03
CA GLU A 28 -12.42 4.55 6.25
C GLU A 28 -12.78 4.32 4.78
N LEU A 29 -12.28 3.25 4.17
CA LEU A 29 -12.64 2.87 2.80
C LEU A 29 -14.15 2.66 2.65
N ALA A 30 -14.77 1.91 3.57
CA ALA A 30 -16.22 1.67 3.55
C ALA A 30 -17.02 2.96 3.69
N SER A 31 -16.57 3.91 4.53
CA SER A 31 -17.19 5.23 4.66
C SER A 31 -17.10 6.03 3.36
N LYS A 32 -15.94 6.02 2.69
CA LYS A 32 -15.73 6.72 1.41
C LYS A 32 -16.55 6.10 0.28
N GLU A 33 -16.62 4.78 0.21
CA GLU A 33 -17.49 4.05 -0.73
C GLU A 33 -18.97 4.40 -0.52
N ALA A 34 -19.44 4.42 0.73
CA ALA A 34 -20.81 4.80 1.07
C ALA A 34 -21.14 6.26 0.71
N ALA A 35 -20.15 7.15 0.78
CA ALA A 35 -20.26 8.55 0.34
C ALA A 35 -20.13 8.73 -1.19
N GLY A 36 -19.79 7.68 -1.94
CA GLY A 36 -19.51 7.76 -3.37
C GLY A 36 -18.19 8.49 -3.70
N GLU A 37 -17.28 8.59 -2.74
CA GLU A 37 -15.96 9.19 -2.91
C GLU A 37 -14.97 8.21 -3.53
N VAL A 38 -14.09 8.73 -4.39
CA VAL A 38 -12.99 7.95 -4.95
C VAL A 38 -11.83 7.92 -3.97
N SER A 39 -11.33 6.72 -3.67
CA SER A 39 -10.12 6.51 -2.89
C SER A 39 -8.99 6.01 -3.78
N ILE A 40 -7.76 6.42 -3.49
CA ILE A 40 -6.55 6.01 -4.22
C ILE A 40 -5.64 5.26 -3.24
N SER A 41 -5.01 4.19 -3.69
CA SER A 41 -3.93 3.52 -2.97
C SER A 41 -2.75 3.26 -3.91
N PHE A 42 -1.55 3.21 -3.34
CA PHE A 42 -0.33 2.93 -4.10
C PHE A 42 0.31 1.64 -3.64
N GLU A 43 0.81 0.87 -4.60
CA GLU A 43 1.63 -0.32 -4.35
C GLU A 43 3.00 -0.13 -5.02
N PHE A 44 4.06 -0.27 -4.23
CA PHE A 44 5.44 -0.20 -4.68
C PHE A 44 6.15 -1.54 -4.48
N PHE A 45 7.18 -1.76 -5.29
CA PHE A 45 8.11 -2.86 -5.10
C PHE A 45 9.38 -2.34 -4.43
N PRO A 46 10.00 -3.09 -3.50
CA PRO A 46 11.24 -2.71 -2.87
C PRO A 46 12.32 -2.38 -3.91
N PRO A 47 12.96 -1.21 -3.78
CA PRO A 47 14.07 -0.84 -4.66
C PRO A 47 15.26 -1.75 -4.37
N LYS A 48 16.05 -2.05 -5.41
CA LYS A 48 17.23 -2.91 -5.31
C LYS A 48 18.55 -2.12 -5.09
N THR A 49 18.47 -0.80 -4.97
CA THR A 49 19.63 0.10 -4.87
C THR A 49 19.31 1.27 -3.94
N ASP A 50 20.34 1.83 -3.29
CA ASP A 50 20.20 3.02 -2.42
C ASP A 50 19.59 4.22 -3.16
N GLN A 51 20.02 4.44 -4.40
CA GLN A 51 19.43 5.47 -5.24
C GLN A 51 17.94 5.20 -5.50
N GLY A 52 17.55 3.92 -5.65
CA GLY A 52 16.16 3.51 -5.77
C GLY A 52 15.34 3.83 -4.52
N VAL A 53 15.93 3.67 -3.33
CA VAL A 53 15.31 4.07 -2.05
C VAL A 53 15.04 5.57 -2.02
N GLN A 54 16.03 6.40 -2.35
CA GLN A 54 15.86 7.86 -2.40
C GLN A 54 14.77 8.27 -3.41
N ASN A 55 14.82 7.68 -4.61
CA ASN A 55 13.81 7.94 -5.65
C ASN A 55 12.40 7.53 -5.23
N LEU A 56 12.27 6.47 -4.43
CA LEU A 56 10.99 6.03 -3.88
C LEU A 56 10.45 7.04 -2.87
N TYR A 57 11.28 7.54 -1.95
CA TYR A 57 10.90 8.59 -1.00
C TYR A 57 10.45 9.87 -1.72
N ASP A 58 11.22 10.34 -2.70
CA ASP A 58 10.86 11.52 -3.49
C ASP A 58 9.54 11.32 -4.23
N ARG A 59 9.30 10.11 -4.76
CA ARG A 59 8.05 9.76 -5.43
C ARG A 59 6.88 9.76 -4.46
N MET A 60 7.04 9.16 -3.27
CA MET A 60 6.01 9.18 -2.23
C MET A 60 5.68 10.61 -1.82
N GLY A 61 6.69 11.48 -1.67
CA GLY A 61 6.48 12.91 -1.39
C GLY A 61 5.67 13.63 -2.47
N ARG A 62 5.99 13.42 -3.75
CA ARG A 62 5.21 14.00 -4.86
C ARG A 62 3.77 13.46 -4.93
N MET A 63 3.58 12.18 -4.66
CA MET A 63 2.27 11.52 -4.76
C MET A 63 1.41 11.70 -3.51
N HIS A 64 1.97 12.20 -2.41
CA HIS A 64 1.23 12.56 -1.20
C HIS A 64 0.12 13.58 -1.47
N VAL A 65 0.30 14.47 -2.47
CA VAL A 65 -0.72 15.45 -2.89
C VAL A 65 -2.04 14.82 -3.33
N LEU A 66 -2.01 13.55 -3.74
CA LEU A 66 -3.19 12.80 -4.19
C LEU A 66 -4.02 12.23 -3.02
N GLY A 67 -3.55 12.41 -1.77
CA GLY A 67 -4.22 11.91 -0.58
C GLY A 67 -4.48 10.40 -0.61
N PRO A 68 -3.46 9.55 -0.86
CA PRO A 68 -3.68 8.11 -0.89
C PRO A 68 -4.12 7.61 0.48
N LEU A 69 -5.10 6.73 0.48
CA LEU A 69 -5.66 6.12 1.67
C LEU A 69 -4.69 5.10 2.29
N ILE A 70 -3.94 4.38 1.44
CA ILE A 70 -2.87 3.46 1.84
C ILE A 70 -1.70 3.52 0.86
N ILE A 71 -0.49 3.28 1.38
CA ILE A 71 0.70 2.91 0.61
C ILE A 71 1.16 1.52 1.06
N ASN A 72 1.28 0.60 0.12
CA ASN A 72 1.79 -0.75 0.34
C ASN A 72 3.15 -0.93 -0.35
N ILE A 73 4.04 -1.68 0.29
CA ILE A 73 5.30 -2.13 -0.31
C ILE A 73 5.27 -3.66 -0.32
N THR A 74 5.30 -4.27 -1.50
CA THR A 74 5.17 -5.73 -1.67
C THR A 74 6.52 -6.36 -1.96
N TRP A 75 6.97 -7.27 -1.08
CA TRP A 75 8.20 -8.03 -1.27
C TRP A 75 7.88 -9.44 -1.78
N SER A 76 8.42 -9.81 -2.94
CA SER A 76 8.37 -11.19 -3.42
C SER A 76 9.57 -11.98 -2.86
N PRO A 77 9.37 -13.20 -2.34
CA PRO A 77 10.45 -14.01 -1.75
C PRO A 77 11.55 -14.42 -2.74
N ASP A 78 11.34 -14.25 -4.05
CA ASP A 78 12.32 -14.50 -5.12
C ASP A 78 13.19 -13.28 -5.47
N SER A 79 13.02 -12.16 -4.78
CA SER A 79 13.89 -10.99 -4.92
C SER A 79 15.20 -11.18 -4.16
N HIS A 80 16.05 -12.08 -4.66
CA HIS A 80 17.46 -12.14 -4.26
C HIS A 80 18.07 -10.74 -4.43
N HIS A 81 18.37 -10.08 -3.31
CA HIS A 81 18.94 -8.73 -3.08
C HIS A 81 18.02 -7.88 -2.18
N SER A 82 17.95 -8.23 -0.90
CA SER A 82 17.32 -7.44 0.17
C SER A 82 18.31 -6.82 1.15
N ASP A 83 19.62 -6.84 0.89
CA ASP A 83 20.60 -6.16 1.75
C ASP A 83 20.62 -4.66 1.44
N LEU A 84 19.55 -3.98 1.86
CA LEU A 84 19.50 -2.54 2.08
C LEU A 84 18.61 -2.26 3.31
N THR A 85 19.02 -2.80 4.46
CA THR A 85 18.61 -2.38 5.79
C THR A 85 19.77 -2.55 6.75
#